data_AF-A0A1W6JXK1-F1
#
_entry.id   AF-A0A1W6JXK1-F1
#
_cell.length_a   1.000
_cell.length_b   1.000
_cell.length_c   1.000
_cell.angle_alpha   90.00
_cell.angle_beta   90.00
_cell.angle_gamma   90.00
#
_symmetry.space_group_name_H-M   'P 1'
#
loop_
_entity.id
_entity.type
_entity.pdbx_description
1 polymer ?
#
loop_
_entity_poly.entity_id
_entity_poly.type
_entity_poly.pdbx_seq_one_letter_code
_entity_poly.pdbx_strand_id
1 'polypeptide(L)'
;MIWEKVKEIEEKYLEVQKERQKLEDELKNLPSGHVDAKKIGKNTYYYLRYWEEGKLKSKYLGKDAYEIKQKTEYSIDLRKRVSLLREEEKRLQKILERIKTTLEL
;
A
#
# COMPACT_ATOMS: atom_id res chain seq x y z
N MET A 1 2.65 -34.46 -7.45
CA MET A 1 1.21 -34.85 -7.45
C MET A 1 0.32 -33.61 -7.51
N ILE A 2 -0.94 -33.72 -7.95
CA ILE A 2 -1.87 -32.56 -8.03
C ILE A 2 -2.03 -31.88 -6.66
N TRP A 3 -2.12 -32.66 -5.59
CA TRP A 3 -2.26 -32.15 -4.22
C TRP A 3 -1.08 -31.28 -3.75
N GLU A 4 0.15 -31.61 -4.15
CA GLU A 4 1.33 -30.79 -3.83
C GLU A 4 1.22 -29.39 -4.48
N LYS A 5 0.75 -29.32 -5.74
CA LYS A 5 0.55 -28.04 -6.42
C LYS A 5 -0.58 -27.20 -5.79
N VAL A 6 -1.65 -27.85 -5.32
CA VAL A 6 -2.72 -27.15 -4.59
C VAL A 6 -2.15 -26.54 -3.31
N LYS A 7 -1.40 -27.33 -2.54
CA LYS A 7 -0.75 -26.90 -1.32
C LYS A 7 0.21 -25.71 -1.55
N GLU A 8 1.04 -25.75 -2.60
CA GLU A 8 1.91 -24.63 -2.97
C GLU A 8 1.14 -23.33 -3.23
N ILE A 9 -0.03 -23.42 -3.88
CA ILE A 9 -0.89 -22.25 -4.16
C ILE A 9 -1.51 -21.71 -2.87
N GLU A 10 -1.95 -22.59 -1.96
CA GLU A 10 -2.50 -22.21 -0.66
C GLU A 10 -1.44 -21.53 0.23
N GLU A 11 -0.24 -22.12 0.33
CA GLU A 11 0.88 -21.55 1.08
C GLU A 11 1.23 -20.15 0.54
N LYS A 12 1.35 -20.03 -0.79
CA LYS A 12 1.60 -18.74 -1.43
C LYS A 12 0.49 -17.73 -1.17
N TYR A 13 -0.78 -18.15 -1.21
CA TYR A 13 -1.92 -17.28 -0.89
C TYR A 13 -1.81 -16.72 0.54
N LEU A 14 -1.49 -17.58 1.50
CA LEU A 14 -1.33 -17.19 2.90
C LEU A 14 -0.13 -16.25 3.12
N GLU A 15 0.99 -16.49 2.43
CA GLU A 15 2.16 -15.62 2.48
C GLU A 15 1.85 -14.21 1.95
N VAL A 16 1.23 -14.13 0.76
CA VAL A 16 0.83 -12.87 0.14
C VAL A 16 -0.15 -12.12 1.03
N GLN A 17 -1.14 -12.81 1.60
CA GLN A 17 -2.11 -12.21 2.52
C GLN A 17 -1.44 -11.67 3.79
N LYS A 18 -0.52 -12.44 4.39
CA LYS A 18 0.22 -12.03 5.59
C LYS A 18 1.13 -10.83 5.32
N GLU A 19 1.84 -10.83 4.19
CA GLU A 19 2.67 -9.70 3.78
C GLU A 19 1.82 -8.45 3.55
N ARG A 20 0.71 -8.58 2.81
CA ARG A 20 -0.21 -7.46 2.56
C ARG A 20 -0.69 -6.86 3.88
N GLN A 21 -1.15 -7.70 4.81
CA GLN A 21 -1.68 -7.24 6.10
C GLN A 21 -0.62 -6.49 6.90
N LYS A 22 0.61 -7.01 6.95
CA LYS A 22 1.74 -6.34 7.61
C LYS A 22 1.99 -4.93 7.04
N LEU A 23 2.03 -4.80 5.71
CA LEU A 23 2.27 -3.50 5.08
C LEU A 23 1.09 -2.53 5.25
N GLU A 24 -0.14 -3.03 5.28
CA GLU A 24 -1.31 -2.22 5.58
C GLU A 24 -1.30 -1.70 7.03
N ASP A 25 -0.87 -2.51 7.99
CA ASP A 25 -0.73 -2.10 9.38
C ASP A 25 0.39 -1.06 9.55
N GLU A 26 1.49 -1.19 8.81
CA GLU A 26 2.54 -0.20 8.76
C GLU A 26 2.05 1.14 8.17
N LEU A 27 1.28 1.09 7.08
CA LEU A 27 0.69 2.27 6.44
C LEU A 27 -0.21 3.10 7.35
N LYS A 28 -0.88 2.48 8.34
CA LYS A 28 -1.72 3.20 9.32
C LYS A 28 -0.94 4.23 10.13
N ASN A 29 0.37 4.03 10.29
CA ASN A 29 1.24 4.90 11.08
C ASN A 29 2.03 5.91 10.23
N LEU A 30 1.85 5.91 8.90
CA LEU A 30 2.56 6.78 7.97
C LEU A 30 1.67 7.94 7.48
N PRO A 31 2.27 9.10 7.19
CA PRO A 31 1.52 10.22 6.63
C PRO A 31 0.95 9.87 5.27
N SER A 32 -0.31 10.24 5.04
CA SER A 32 -0.95 10.13 3.72
C SER A 32 -0.66 11.38 2.88
N GLY A 33 -0.76 11.26 1.55
CA GLY A 33 -0.62 12.39 0.63
C GLY A 33 0.79 12.56 0.08
N HIS A 34 1.20 13.81 -0.15
CA HIS A 34 2.52 14.18 -0.67
C HIS A 34 2.99 15.53 -0.10
N VAL A 35 4.30 15.76 -0.09
CA VAL A 35 4.89 17.03 0.37
C VAL A 35 5.07 17.97 -0.83
N ASP A 36 4.48 19.15 -0.71
CA ASP A 36 4.60 20.26 -1.65
C ASP A 36 5.60 21.29 -1.15
N ALA A 37 6.33 21.91 -2.08
CA ALA A 37 7.22 23.02 -1.81
C ALA A 37 6.71 24.30 -2.48
N LYS A 38 6.63 25.39 -1.72
CA LYS A 38 6.25 26.73 -2.17
C LYS A 38 7.38 27.71 -1.93
N LYS A 39 7.87 28.35 -2.99
CA LYS A 39 8.90 29.39 -2.93
C LYS A 39 8.25 30.76 -2.78
N ILE A 40 8.70 31.55 -1.80
CA ILE A 40 8.25 32.92 -1.56
C ILE A 40 9.49 33.79 -1.33
N GLY A 41 9.83 34.62 -2.31
CA GLY A 41 11.10 35.35 -2.33
C GLY A 41 12.30 34.41 -2.27
N LYS A 42 13.16 34.58 -1.27
CA LYS A 42 14.33 33.72 -1.01
C LYS A 42 14.02 32.50 -0.13
N ASN A 43 12.82 32.39 0.43
CA ASN A 43 12.44 31.32 1.34
C ASN A 43 11.68 30.20 0.61
N THR A 44 11.84 28.97 1.09
CA THR A 44 11.04 27.80 0.68
C THR A 44 10.23 27.32 1.87
N TYR A 45 8.97 26.97 1.62
CA TYR A 45 7.99 26.56 2.61
C TYR A 45 7.34 25.26 2.17
N TYR A 46 7.15 24.33 3.10
CA TYR A 46 6.64 22.99 2.79
C TYR A 46 5.24 22.78 3.37
N TYR A 47 4.45 22.00 2.64
CA TYR A 47 3.08 21.65 3.02
C TYR A 47 2.84 20.17 2.76
N LEU A 48 2.23 19.46 3.70
CA LEU A 48 1.66 18.14 3.46
C LEU A 48 0.29 18.32 2.82
N ARG A 49 0.09 17.82 1.60
CA ARG A 49 -1.20 17.80 0.92
C ARG A 49 -1.78 16.41 0.94
N TYR A 50 -3.00 16.27 1.43
CA TYR A 50 -3.66 14.98 1.62
C TYR A 50 -5.17 15.10 1.42
N TRP A 51 -5.81 13.99 1.03
CA TRP A 51 -7.26 13.93 0.92
C TRP A 51 -7.84 13.43 2.23
N GLU A 52 -8.84 14.15 2.75
CA GLU A 52 -9.61 13.75 3.91
C GLU A 52 -11.07 14.13 3.64
N GLU A 53 -11.98 13.17 3.80
CA GLU A 53 -13.42 13.37 3.57
C GLU A 53 -13.75 13.98 2.18
N GLY A 54 -13.05 13.51 1.15
CA GLY A 54 -13.26 13.98 -0.23
C GLY A 54 -12.78 15.42 -0.50
N LYS A 55 -12.03 16.03 0.42
CA LYS A 55 -11.45 17.37 0.25
C LYS A 55 -9.93 17.31 0.32
N LEU A 56 -9.27 18.08 -0.54
CA LEU A 56 -7.83 18.27 -0.48
C LEU A 56 -7.48 19.23 0.66
N LYS A 57 -6.86 18.72 1.72
CA LYS A 57 -6.33 19.49 2.85
C LYS A 57 -4.85 19.77 2.66
N SER A 58 -4.38 20.84 3.28
CA SER A 58 -2.98 21.25 3.30
C SER A 58 -2.56 21.57 4.73
N LYS A 59 -1.47 20.96 5.21
CA LYS A 59 -0.89 21.23 6.52
C LYS A 59 0.50 21.84 6.34
N TYR A 60 0.73 23.02 6.90
CA TYR A 60 2.05 23.67 6.86
C TYR A 60 3.07 22.87 7.69
N LEU A 61 4.25 22.65 7.11
CA LEU A 61 5.35 21.88 7.71
C LEU A 61 6.55 22.75 8.10
N GLY A 62 6.56 24.04 7.76
CA GLY A 62 7.71 24.92 8.03
C GLY A 62 8.65 25.06 6.84
N LYS A 63 9.92 25.39 7.13
CA LYS A 63 11.00 25.54 6.15
C LYS A 63 11.87 24.29 5.99
N ASP A 64 11.66 23.29 6.84
CA ASP A 64 12.27 21.97 6.74
C ASP A 64 11.16 20.93 6.83
N ALA A 65 11.14 20.00 5.89
CA ALA A 65 10.17 18.91 5.82
C ALA A 65 10.84 17.60 5.42
N TYR A 66 12.16 17.47 5.58
CA TYR A 66 12.92 16.32 5.09
C TYR A 66 12.37 14.99 5.61
N GLU A 67 12.17 14.89 6.93
CA GLU A 67 11.67 13.65 7.57
C GLU A 67 10.25 13.30 7.10
N ILE A 68 9.35 14.29 7.05
CA ILE A 68 7.97 14.08 6.59
C ILE A 68 7.96 13.69 5.11
N LYS A 69 8.82 14.30 4.29
CA LYS A 69 8.95 13.96 2.87
C LYS A 69 9.39 12.51 2.71
N GLN A 70 10.43 12.07 3.42
CA GLN A 70 10.88 10.67 3.38
C GLN A 70 9.79 9.69 3.81
N LYS A 71 9.11 9.97 4.92
CA LYS A 71 7.99 9.13 5.41
C LYS A 71 6.85 9.07 4.40
N THR A 72 6.56 10.17 3.73
CA THR A 72 5.48 10.25 2.74
C THR A 72 5.85 9.52 1.46
N GLU A 73 7.08 9.67 0.96
CA GLU A 73 7.60 8.91 -0.18
C GLU A 73 7.58 7.40 0.11
N TYR A 74 8.05 6.99 1.29
CA TYR A 74 7.98 5.61 1.73
C TYR A 74 6.55 5.07 1.77
N SER A 75 5.59 5.86 2.27
CA SER A 75 4.18 5.49 2.29
C SER A 75 3.58 5.30 0.88
N ILE A 76 4.09 6.03 -0.12
CA ILE A 76 3.64 5.91 -1.51
C ILE A 76 4.11 4.57 -2.08
N ASP A 77 5.36 4.20 -1.81
CA ASP A 77 5.92 2.94 -2.29
C ASP A 77 5.30 1.73 -1.60
N LEU A 78 5.02 1.81 -0.29
CA LEU A 78 4.27 0.78 0.42
C LEU A 78 2.85 0.61 -0.16
N ARG A 79 2.15 1.71 -0.49
CA ARG A 79 0.83 1.64 -1.12
C ARG A 79 0.86 0.95 -2.48
N LYS A 80 1.89 1.22 -3.30
CA LYS A 80 2.08 0.50 -4.58
C LYS A 80 2.26 -0.99 -4.33
N ARG A 81 3.12 -1.37 -3.36
CA ARG A 81 3.36 -2.78 -3.01
C ARG A 81 2.10 -3.48 -2.51
N VAL A 82 1.33 -2.83 -1.63
CA VAL A 82 0.03 -3.34 -1.17
C VAL A 82 -0.94 -3.52 -2.33
N SER A 83 -0.98 -2.61 -3.30
CA SER A 83 -1.83 -2.75 -4.50
C SER A 83 -1.48 -4.01 -5.30
N LEU A 84 -0.18 -4.25 -5.53
CA LEU A 84 0.30 -5.44 -6.24
C LEU A 84 -0.03 -6.73 -5.48
N LEU A 85 0.16 -6.74 -4.15
CA LEU A 85 -0.18 -7.89 -3.31
C LEU A 85 -1.69 -8.16 -3.31
N ARG A 86 -2.55 -7.13 -3.33
CA ARG A 86 -4.01 -7.29 -3.46
C ARG A 86 -4.40 -7.92 -4.80
N GLU A 87 -3.74 -7.55 -5.88
CA GLU A 87 -3.97 -8.15 -7.21
C GLU A 87 -3.54 -9.62 -7.23
N GLU A 88 -2.39 -9.93 -6.64
CA GLU A 88 -1.90 -11.30 -6.54
C GLU A 88 -2.79 -12.17 -5.64
N GLU A 89 -3.19 -11.68 -4.46
CA GLU A 89 -4.12 -12.37 -3.55
C GLU A 89 -5.43 -12.71 -4.27
N LYS A 90 -6.03 -11.75 -4.98
CA LYS A 90 -7.24 -11.97 -5.79
C LYS A 90 -7.05 -13.01 -6.88
N ARG A 91 -5.88 -13.03 -7.53
CA ARG A 91 -5.56 -14.02 -8.56
C ARG A 91 -5.47 -15.41 -7.97
N LEU A 92 -4.74 -15.57 -6.86
CA LEU A 92 -4.57 -16.86 -6.17
C LEU A 92 -5.90 -17.37 -5.63
N GLN A 93 -6.71 -16.50 -5.02
CA GLN A 93 -8.05 -16.84 -4.57
C GLN A 93 -8.92 -17.41 -5.70
N LYS A 94 -8.95 -16.74 -6.86
CA LYS A 94 -9.71 -17.24 -8.03
C LYS A 94 -9.23 -18.60 -8.53
N ILE A 95 -7.93 -18.88 -8.42
CA ILE A 95 -7.37 -20.19 -8.80
C ILE A 95 -7.87 -21.26 -7.82
N LEU A 96 -7.78 -21.00 -6.51
CA LEU A 96 -8.25 -21.90 -5.46
C LEU A 96 -9.76 -22.17 -5.58
N GLU A 97 -10.57 -21.14 -5.85
CA GLU A 97 -12.01 -21.27 -6.08
C GLU A 97 -12.32 -22.19 -7.28
N ARG A 98 -11.58 -22.04 -8.39
CA ARG A 98 -11.74 -22.92 -9.55
C ARG A 98 -11.38 -24.37 -9.24
N ILE A 99 -10.29 -24.59 -8.50
CA ILE A 99 -9.86 -25.94 -8.08
C ILE A 99 -10.96 -26.56 -7.22
N LYS A 100 -11.47 -25.80 -6.24
CA LYS A 100 -12.58 -26.24 -5.38
C LYS A 100 -13.81 -26.65 -6.20
N THR A 101 -14.30 -25.80 -7.09
CA THR A 101 -15.45 -26.13 -7.94
C THR A 101 -15.20 -27.37 -8.81
N THR A 102 -13.97 -27.57 -9.28
CA THR A 102 -13.61 -28.75 -10.11
C THR A 102 -13.58 -30.04 -9.28
N LEU A 103 -13.22 -29.98 -8.00
CA LEU A 103 -13.18 -31.14 -7.11
C LEU A 103 -14.56 -31.49 -6.52
N GLU A 104 -15.49 -30.54 -6.52
CA GLU A 104 -16.88 -30.71 -6.10
C GLU A 104 -17.81 -31.22 -7.23
N LEU A 105 -17.29 -31.33 -8.46
CA LEU A 105 -17.95 -31.92 -9.65
C LEU A 105 -17.53 -33.38 -9.84
#